data_AF-A0A1G8V2I8-F1
#
_entry.id   AF-A0A1G8V2I8-F1
#
_cell.length_a   1.000
_cell.length_b   1.000
_cell.length_c   1.000
_cell.angle_alpha   90.00
_cell.angle_beta   90.00
_cell.angle_gamma   90.00
#
_symmetry.space_group_name_H-M   'P 1'
#
loop_
_entity.id
_entity.type
_entity.pdbx_description
1 polymer ?
#
loop_
_entity_poly.entity_id
_entity_poly.type
_entity_poly.pdbx_seq_one_letter_code
_entity_poly.pdbx_strand_id
1 'polypeptide(L)' 'YLHAWETGSETKAAIRKWMTFYNHQRPHSALGGQPPALVYWQRNDINQPDQQVQRVA' A
#
# COMPACT_ATOMS: atom_id res chain seq x y z
N TYR A 1 14.46 -11.67 -23.48
CA TYR A 1 13.54 -10.52 -23.41
C TYR A 1 13.91 -9.68 -22.20
N LEU A 2 14.82 -8.72 -22.38
CA LEU A 2 15.17 -7.76 -21.33
C LEU A 2 15.16 -6.36 -21.94
N HIS A 3 13.97 -5.90 -22.31
CA HIS A 3 13.73 -4.49 -22.64
C HIS A 3 13.32 -3.77 -21.34
N ALA A 4 14.16 -3.87 -20.32
CA ALA A 4 13.91 -3.26 -19.02
C ALA A 4 14.81 -2.03 -18.87
N TRP A 5 14.35 -0.96 -19.52
CA TRP A 5 14.52 0.43 -19.11
C TRP A 5 15.79 1.06 -19.67
N GLU A 6 15.59 1.91 -20.67
CA GLU A 6 16.64 2.59 -21.42
C GLU A 6 17.22 3.74 -20.59
N THR A 7 16.48 4.21 -19.57
CA THR A 7 16.90 5.27 -18.65
C THR A 7 16.48 5.05 -17.19
N GLY A 8 17.25 5.61 -16.25
CA GLY A 8 16.95 5.54 -14.81
C GLY A 8 15.62 6.19 -14.39
N SER A 9 15.09 7.12 -15.19
CA SER A 9 13.78 7.75 -14.94
C SER A 9 12.62 6.77 -15.23
N GLU A 10 12.71 6.00 -16.32
CA GLU A 10 11.78 4.92 -16.62
C GLU A 10 11.80 3.87 -15.52
N THR A 11 13.00 3.55 -15.03
CA THR A 11 13.19 2.64 -13.90
C THR A 11 12.43 3.09 -12.66
N LYS A 12 12.59 4.35 -12.29
CA LYS A 12 11.90 4.93 -11.15
C LYS A 12 10.38 4.94 -11.34
N ALA A 13 9.89 5.22 -12.55
CA ALA A 13 8.47 5.23 -12.86
C ALA A 13 7.85 3.82 -12.72
N ALA A 14 8.53 2.82 -13.25
CA ALA A 14 8.04 1.45 -13.22
C ALA A 14 8.11 0.83 -11.81
N ILE A 15 9.14 1.14 -11.00
CA ILE A 15 9.16 0.76 -9.58
C ILE A 15 7.97 1.38 -8.83
N ARG A 16 7.69 2.67 -9.04
CA ARG A 16 6.52 3.33 -8.42
C ARG A 16 5.22 2.63 -8.81
N LYS A 17 5.03 2.34 -10.10
CA LYS A 17 3.85 1.61 -10.58
C LYS A 17 3.72 0.24 -9.92
N TRP A 18 4.83 -0.50 -9.81
CA TRP A 18 4.84 -1.80 -9.14
C TRP A 18 4.48 -1.69 -7.66
N MET A 19 5.05 -0.71 -6.95
CA MET A 19 4.76 -0.48 -5.53
C MET A 19 3.29 -0.15 -5.29
N THR A 20 2.69 0.70 -6.14
CA THR A 20 1.26 1.03 -6.06
C THR A 20 0.39 -0.21 -6.23
N PHE A 21 0.67 -1.04 -7.24
CA PHE A 21 -0.05 -2.30 -7.45
C PHE A 21 0.10 -3.23 -6.26
N TYR A 22 1.33 -3.46 -5.79
CA TYR A 22 1.60 -4.38 -4.69
C TYR A 22 0.89 -3.96 -3.40
N ASN A 23 0.96 -2.68 -3.05
CA ASN A 23 0.41 -2.19 -1.79
C ASN A 23 -1.12 -2.09 -1.79
N HIS A 24 -1.74 -1.71 -2.92
CA HIS A 24 -3.16 -1.32 -2.94
C HIS A 24 -4.07 -2.26 -3.72
N GLN A 25 -3.53 -3.10 -4.60
CA GLN A 25 -4.34 -3.90 -5.52
C GLN A 25 -4.05 -5.39 -5.42
N ARG A 26 -2.82 -5.77 -5.05
CA ARG A 26 -2.43 -7.18 -5.02
C ARG A 26 -3.13 -7.90 -3.85
N PRO A 27 -3.94 -8.93 -4.13
CA PRO A 27 -4.51 -9.75 -3.08
C PRO A 27 -3.42 -10.60 -2.42
N HIS A 28 -3.45 -10.68 -1.09
CA HIS A 28 -2.46 -11.46 -0.34
C HIS A 28 -3.15 -12.57 0.45
N SER A 29 -2.86 -13.83 0.16
CA SER A 29 -3.53 -14.98 0.81
C SER A 29 -3.34 -15.00 2.33
N ALA A 30 -2.14 -14.65 2.82
CA ALA A 30 -1.87 -14.47 4.25
C ALA A 30 -2.69 -13.36 4.92
N LEU A 31 -3.27 -12.45 4.13
CA LEU A 31 -4.14 -11.36 4.58
C LEU A 31 -5.62 -11.61 4.19
N GLY A 32 -6.02 -12.87 3.99
CA GLY A 32 -7.38 -13.19 3.59
C GLY A 32 -7.79 -12.65 2.21
N GLY A 33 -6.80 -12.41 1.33
CA GLY A 33 -7.03 -11.82 0.01
C GLY A 33 -7.04 -10.30 -0.02
N GLN A 34 -6.88 -9.63 1.13
CA GLN A 34 -6.82 -8.17 1.17
C GLN A 34 -5.44 -7.63 0.75
N PRO A 35 -5.39 -6.41 0.18
CA PRO A 35 -4.14 -5.72 -0.08
C PRO A 35 -3.43 -5.28 1.21
N PRO A 36 -2.08 -5.22 1.23
CA PRO A 36 -1.30 -4.81 2.40
C PRO A 36 -1.71 -3.45 2.98
N ALA A 37 -1.99 -2.45 2.13
CA ALA A 37 -2.34 -1.11 2.59
C ALA A 37 -3.63 -1.13 3.43
N LEU A 38 -4.65 -1.89 3.01
CA LEU A 38 -5.92 -1.97 3.72
C LEU A 38 -5.73 -2.51 5.14
N VAL A 39 -4.94 -3.58 5.29
CA VAL A 39 -4.64 -4.17 6.60
C VAL A 39 -3.85 -3.22 7.48
N TYR A 40 -2.90 -2.47 6.91
CA TYR A 40 -2.12 -1.49 7.65
C TYR A 40 -2.99 -0.35 8.18
N TRP A 41 -3.86 0.23 7.35
CA TRP A 41 -4.78 1.29 7.75
C TRP A 41 -5.77 0.81 8.81
N GLN A 42 -6.39 -0.36 8.62
CA GLN A 42 -7.31 -0.94 9.60
C GLN A 42 -6.63 -1.16 10.96
N ARG A 43 -5.37 -1.64 10.96
CA ARG A 43 -4.60 -1.78 12.20
C ARG A 43 -4.32 -0.42 12.85
N ASN A 44 -3.98 0.61 12.08
CA ASN A 44 -3.73 1.93 12.65
C ASN A 44 -5.00 2.55 13.25
N ASP A 45 -6.15 2.42 12.57
CA ASP A 45 -7.43 2.91 13.07
C ASP A 45 -7.81 2.22 14.39
N ILE A 46 -7.63 0.88 14.47
CA ILE A 46 -7.87 0.11 15.70
C ILE A 46 -6.91 0.49 16.83
N ASN A 47 -5.69 0.91 16.50
CA ASN A 47 -4.71 1.36 17.50
C ASN A 47 -4.86 2.85 17.85
N GLN A 48 -5.78 3.59 17.23
CA GLN A 48 -6.07 5.01 17.53
C GLN A 48 -7.55 5.29 17.92
N PRO A 49 -8.22 4.48 18.76
CA PRO A 49 -9.62 4.74 19.12
C PRO A 49 -9.76 6.02 19.97
N ASP A 50 -8.75 6.34 20.78
CA ASP A 50 -8.78 7.45 21.74
C ASP A 50 -8.65 8.84 21.08
N GLN A 51 -8.11 8.91 19.85
CA GLN A 51 -7.97 10.17 19.10
C GLN A 51 -9.28 10.62 18.43
N GLN A 52 -10.23 9.71 18.21
CA GLN A 52 -11.51 10.04 17.59
C GLN A 52 -12.47 10.66 18.61
N VAL A 53 -12.43 10.20 19.87
CA VAL A 53 -13.28 10.72 20.97
C VAL A 53 -12.90 12.16 21.36
N GLN A 54 -11.61 12.54 21.26
CA GLN A 54 -11.15 13.89 21.59
C GLN A 54 -11.48 14.98 20.55
N ARG A 55 -11.93 14.62 19.34
CA ARG A 55 -12.28 15.60 18.29
C ARG A 55 -13.76 16.02 18.27
N VAL A 56 -14.57 15.52 19.21
CA VAL A 56 -16.02 15.79 19.29
C VAL A 56 -16.38 16.62 20.55
N ALA A 57 -15.42 17.35 21.12
CA ALA A 57 -15.63 18.28 22.23
C ALA A 57 -15.59 19.74 21.77
#